data_AF-A0A8D8R3B3-F1
#
_entry.id   AF-A0A8D8R3B3-F1
#
_cell.length_a   1.000
_cell.length_b   1.000
_cell.length_c   1.000
_cell.angle_alpha   90.00
_cell.angle_beta   90.00
_cell.angle_gamma   90.00
#
_symmetry.space_group_name_H-M   'P 1'
#
loop_
_entity.id
_entity.type
_entity.pdbx_description
1 polymer ?
#
loop_
_entity_poly.entity_id
_entity_poly.type
_entity_poly.pdbx_seq_one_letter_code
_entity_poly.pdbx_strand_id
1 'polypeptide(L)'
;MVLKILTTLRNNWKKTVFGGVVVAYGTNYVINRIECNNLMTAYCQRAVQYGEQPIGSGAPLRKIIVILNPAADKRSAKKNFEKYCAPILHLSGALVDVKVTKGEGDARKLVESLKERVDAIVIAGGDGTISEVVTGLLRGFDHDCSMARRLPIGILPLGRNNHIARAIYGDPSDRDGQVETAEALARATMTVVEQARSSEMNALCVQVLQQTETEDGSEAEPSSLVPDSNKFYALHSIEWGNLKNAQTKRDKYWYLGPLKPYLTYAFNGLSLDQVKARVLYSAPCSGCKQCYTKRSDVRIEPKKQWFEKFVTKNTADVKSKNYALIENAQCGVLNQRLVSSMDMRVTV
;
A
#
# COMPACT_ATOMS: atom_id res chain seq x y z
N MET A 1 57.70 10.74 21.04
CA MET A 1 56.95 10.20 19.88
C MET A 1 55.60 10.91 19.68
N VAL A 2 54.77 10.99 20.73
CA VAL A 2 53.43 11.64 20.70
C VAL A 2 53.45 13.10 20.25
N LEU A 3 54.41 13.92 20.73
CA LEU A 3 54.55 15.33 20.32
C LEU A 3 54.84 15.51 18.83
N LYS A 4 55.61 14.60 18.21
CA LYS A 4 55.89 14.62 16.76
C LYS A 4 54.64 14.24 15.95
N ILE A 5 53.80 13.35 16.48
CA ILE A 5 52.55 12.94 15.83
C ILE A 5 51.55 14.11 15.87
N LEU A 6 51.42 14.79 17.03
CA LEU A 6 50.55 15.95 17.19
C LEU A 6 50.95 17.13 16.29
N THR A 7 52.24 17.45 16.18
CA THR A 7 52.70 18.52 15.28
C THR A 7 52.48 18.15 13.81
N THR A 8 52.64 16.88 13.44
CA THR A 8 52.38 16.40 12.07
C THR A 8 50.89 16.46 11.72
N LEU A 9 50.00 16.09 12.65
CA LEU A 9 48.55 16.17 12.50
C LEU A 9 48.06 17.62 12.40
N ARG A 10 48.65 18.53 13.19
CA ARG A 10 48.37 19.97 13.14
C ARG A 10 48.84 20.60 11.82
N ASN A 11 50.04 20.27 11.36
CA ASN A 11 50.58 20.79 10.11
C ASN A 11 49.79 20.29 8.88
N ASN A 12 49.17 19.11 8.97
CA ASN A 12 48.34 18.54 7.90
C ASN A 12 46.84 18.49 8.26
N TRP A 13 46.32 19.47 8.99
CA TRP A 13 44.96 19.44 9.55
C TRP A 13 43.86 19.09 8.52
N LYS A 14 43.96 19.58 7.27
CA LYS A 14 43.03 19.24 6.18
C LYS A 14 43.02 17.74 5.85
N LYS A 15 44.19 17.10 5.79
CA LYS A 15 44.33 15.65 5.52
C LYS A 15 43.84 14.82 6.71
N THR A 16 44.13 15.29 7.93
CA THR A 16 43.66 14.67 9.16
C THR A 16 42.14 14.69 9.26
N VAL A 17 41.51 15.84 8.99
CA VAL A 17 40.04 15.97 8.99
C VAL A 17 39.43 15.07 7.92
N PHE A 18 39.95 15.09 6.69
CA PHE A 18 39.47 14.21 5.63
C PHE A 18 39.58 12.72 6.01
N GLY A 19 40.74 12.30 6.52
CA GLY A 19 40.95 10.93 6.99
C GLY A 19 39.98 10.54 8.11
N GLY A 20 39.75 11.45 9.07
CA GLY A 20 38.78 11.24 10.14
C GLY A 20 37.35 11.05 9.63
N VAL A 21 36.91 11.87 8.67
CA VAL A 21 35.58 11.74 8.04
C VAL A 21 35.44 10.42 7.29
N VAL A 22 36.45 10.00 6.52
CA VAL A 22 36.43 8.73 5.78
C VAL A 22 36.37 7.54 6.73
N VAL A 23 37.16 7.55 7.81
CA VAL A 23 37.14 6.49 8.82
C VAL A 23 35.79 6.46 9.54
N ALA A 24 35.24 7.61 9.93
CA ALA A 24 33.92 7.69 10.57
C ALA A 24 32.82 7.14 9.66
N TYR A 25 32.80 7.55 8.39
CA TYR A 25 31.85 7.05 7.40
C TYR A 25 32.01 5.54 7.17
N GLY A 26 33.24 5.05 6.99
CA GLY A 26 33.53 3.63 6.78
C GLY A 26 33.12 2.78 7.98
N THR A 27 33.38 3.26 9.20
CA THR A 27 33.01 2.59 10.45
C THR A 27 31.49 2.51 10.57
N ASN A 28 30.78 3.62 10.35
CA ASN A 28 29.32 3.65 10.35
C ASN A 28 28.72 2.71 9.30
N TYR A 29 29.29 2.68 8.09
CA TYR A 29 28.87 1.77 7.02
C TYR A 29 29.02 0.29 7.42
N VAL A 30 30.16 -0.08 8.04
CA VAL A 30 30.41 -1.45 8.49
C VAL A 30 29.47 -1.84 9.63
N ILE A 31 29.28 -0.96 10.63
CA ILE A 31 28.35 -1.18 11.74
C ILE A 31 26.94 -1.42 11.20
N ASN A 32 26.43 -0.53 10.34
CA ASN A 32 25.11 -0.67 9.73
C ASN A 32 24.96 -1.96 8.93
N ARG A 33 26.02 -2.42 8.26
CA ARG A 33 26.00 -3.68 7.51
C ARG A 33 25.93 -4.89 8.44
N ILE A 34 26.69 -4.90 9.53
CA ILE A 34 26.67 -5.98 10.53
C ILE A 34 25.31 -6.02 11.21
N GLU A 35 24.80 -4.88 11.65
CA GLU A 35 23.51 -4.77 12.31
C GLU A 35 22.37 -5.23 11.39
N CYS A 36 22.38 -4.79 10.13
CA CYS A 36 21.41 -5.23 9.13
C CYS A 36 21.46 -6.76 8.90
N ASN A 37 22.66 -7.37 8.87
CA ASN A 37 22.81 -8.81 8.73
C ASN A 37 22.31 -9.57 9.96
N ASN A 38 22.59 -9.08 11.17
CA ASN A 38 22.13 -9.68 12.42
C ASN A 38 20.60 -9.62 12.51
N LEU A 39 20.02 -8.47 12.17
CA LEU A 39 18.58 -8.27 12.11
C LEU A 39 17.92 -9.24 11.12
N MET A 40 18.47 -9.34 9.91
CA MET A 40 17.95 -10.28 8.91
C MET A 40 18.08 -11.73 9.35
N THR A 41 19.17 -12.09 10.02
CA THR A 41 19.37 -13.44 10.57
C THR A 41 18.28 -13.77 11.59
N ALA A 42 17.97 -12.85 12.51
CA ALA A 42 16.90 -13.04 13.49
C ALA A 42 15.52 -13.23 12.84
N TYR A 43 15.20 -12.44 11.81
CA TYR A 43 13.95 -12.58 11.07
C TYR A 43 13.87 -13.90 10.27
N CYS A 44 14.96 -14.31 9.63
CA CYS A 44 15.04 -15.59 8.93
C CYS A 44 14.88 -16.77 9.88
N GLN A 45 15.51 -16.74 11.06
CA GLN A 45 15.33 -17.77 12.09
C GLN A 45 13.87 -17.87 12.55
N ARG A 46 13.21 -16.72 12.76
CA ARG A 46 11.78 -16.68 13.07
C ARG A 46 10.93 -17.24 11.93
N ALA A 47 11.25 -16.95 10.67
CA ALA A 47 10.55 -17.50 9.52
C ALA A 47 10.68 -19.03 9.42
N VAL A 48 11.88 -19.57 9.68
CA VAL A 48 12.13 -21.02 9.74
C VAL A 48 11.24 -21.70 10.76
N GLN A 49 11.04 -21.09 11.94
CA GLN A 49 10.12 -21.65 12.96
C GLN A 49 8.68 -21.81 12.45
N TYR A 50 8.24 -21.01 11.47
CA TYR A 50 6.94 -21.20 10.80
C TYR A 50 7.02 -22.28 9.72
N GLY A 51 8.11 -22.36 8.97
CA GLY A 51 8.31 -23.37 7.94
C GLY A 51 8.48 -24.79 8.48
N GLU A 52 9.00 -24.95 9.68
CA GLU A 52 9.17 -26.25 10.36
C GLU A 52 7.90 -26.77 11.04
N GLN A 53 6.80 -26.01 11.02
CA GLN A 53 5.54 -26.45 11.62
C GLN A 53 4.98 -27.65 10.85
N PRO A 54 4.62 -28.76 11.54
CA PRO A 54 4.08 -29.92 10.88
C PRO A 54 2.70 -29.60 10.31
N ILE A 55 2.49 -29.98 9.05
CA ILE A 55 1.18 -29.91 8.38
C ILE A 55 0.50 -31.28 8.43
N GLY A 56 -0.83 -31.28 8.46
CA GLY A 56 -1.61 -32.53 8.39
C GLY A 56 -1.33 -33.26 7.07
N SER A 57 -1.24 -34.59 7.11
CA SER A 57 -1.04 -35.40 5.90
C SER A 57 -2.15 -35.11 4.89
N GLY A 58 -1.79 -34.58 3.71
CA GLY A 58 -2.71 -34.19 2.64
C GLY A 58 -3.23 -32.74 2.70
N ALA A 59 -2.84 -31.93 3.69
CA ALA A 59 -3.15 -30.51 3.68
C ALA A 59 -2.37 -29.80 2.57
N PRO A 60 -3.01 -28.95 1.73
CA PRO A 60 -2.30 -28.22 0.69
C PRO A 60 -1.35 -27.20 1.30
N LEU A 61 -0.17 -27.04 0.67
CA LEU A 61 0.77 -25.98 1.04
C LEU A 61 0.16 -24.62 0.73
N ARG A 62 0.42 -23.66 1.61
CA ARG A 62 -0.03 -22.28 1.43
C ARG A 62 0.61 -21.69 0.18
N LYS A 63 -0.19 -21.21 -0.77
CA LYS A 63 0.28 -20.58 -2.00
C LYS A 63 0.20 -19.06 -1.90
N ILE A 64 1.35 -18.40 -2.07
CA ILE A 64 1.50 -16.95 -2.03
C ILE A 64 1.98 -16.46 -3.40
N ILE A 65 1.24 -15.54 -4.00
CA ILE A 65 1.70 -14.84 -5.21
C ILE A 65 2.22 -13.47 -4.82
N VAL A 66 3.47 -13.18 -5.17
CA VAL A 66 4.08 -11.87 -4.98
C VAL A 66 4.06 -11.11 -6.30
N ILE A 67 3.44 -9.92 -6.32
CA ILE A 67 3.45 -9.01 -7.46
C ILE A 67 4.49 -7.94 -7.19
N LEU A 68 5.61 -8.00 -7.91
CA LEU A 68 6.76 -7.12 -7.73
C LEU A 68 6.82 -6.07 -8.83
N ASN A 69 6.82 -4.79 -8.45
CA ASN A 69 7.15 -3.70 -9.35
C ASN A 69 8.66 -3.37 -9.27
N PRO A 70 9.47 -3.81 -10.24
CA PRO A 70 10.92 -3.59 -10.20
C PRO A 70 11.31 -2.13 -10.42
N ALA A 71 10.45 -1.32 -11.04
CA ALA A 71 10.71 0.09 -11.33
C ALA A 71 10.45 1.01 -10.13
N ALA A 72 9.83 0.50 -9.06
CA ALA A 72 9.57 1.26 -7.84
C ALA A 72 10.87 1.74 -7.17
N ASP A 73 10.76 2.87 -6.49
CA ASP A 73 11.83 3.57 -5.77
C ASP A 73 13.18 3.64 -6.54
N LYS A 74 13.18 4.29 -7.71
CA LYS A 74 14.37 4.46 -8.56
C LYS A 74 15.03 3.12 -8.93
N ARG A 75 14.23 2.06 -9.13
CA ARG A 75 14.67 0.70 -9.48
C ARG A 75 15.41 -0.04 -8.36
N SER A 76 15.30 0.41 -7.11
CA SER A 76 15.86 -0.26 -5.94
C SER A 76 14.99 -1.43 -5.44
N ALA A 77 13.70 -1.42 -5.78
CA ALA A 77 12.68 -2.32 -5.24
C ALA A 77 13.02 -3.81 -5.43
N LYS A 78 13.46 -4.23 -6.63
CA LYS A 78 13.84 -5.62 -6.90
C LYS A 78 15.00 -6.08 -5.99
N LYS A 79 16.05 -5.26 -5.89
CA LYS A 79 17.22 -5.55 -5.06
C LYS A 79 16.85 -5.64 -3.57
N ASN A 80 16.02 -4.72 -3.09
CA ASN A 80 15.56 -4.70 -1.70
C ASN A 80 14.64 -5.88 -1.39
N PHE A 81 13.76 -6.25 -2.33
CA PHE A 81 12.90 -7.43 -2.21
C PHE A 81 13.73 -8.72 -2.10
N GLU A 82 14.65 -8.94 -3.04
CA GLU A 82 15.52 -10.12 -3.06
C GLU A 82 16.40 -10.21 -1.81
N LYS A 83 16.84 -9.07 -1.28
CA LYS A 83 17.73 -9.02 -0.11
C LYS A 83 16.99 -9.20 1.22
N TYR A 84 15.81 -8.59 1.38
CA TYR A 84 15.15 -8.49 2.69
C TYR A 84 13.84 -9.27 2.80
N CYS A 85 13.06 -9.40 1.72
CA CYS A 85 11.74 -10.02 1.77
C CYS A 85 11.76 -11.47 1.31
N ALA A 86 12.40 -11.75 0.18
CA ALA A 86 12.39 -13.09 -0.44
C ALA A 86 12.91 -14.20 0.48
N PRO A 87 14.01 -14.02 1.25
CA PRO A 87 14.49 -15.07 2.15
C PRO A 87 13.46 -15.45 3.21
N ILE A 88 12.80 -14.45 3.81
CA ILE A 88 11.76 -14.65 4.84
C ILE A 88 10.57 -15.42 4.27
N LEU A 89 10.11 -15.06 3.07
CA LEU A 89 8.98 -15.72 2.42
C LEU A 89 9.30 -17.18 2.07
N HIS A 90 10.48 -17.46 1.50
CA HIS A 90 10.86 -18.82 1.13
C HIS A 90 11.11 -19.73 2.34
N LEU A 91 11.63 -19.19 3.45
CA LEU A 91 11.85 -19.94 4.69
C LEU A 91 10.54 -20.23 5.46
N SER A 92 9.45 -19.55 5.14
CA SER A 92 8.16 -19.71 5.84
C SER A 92 7.40 -21.01 5.53
N GLY A 93 7.90 -21.85 4.62
CA GLY A 93 7.22 -23.09 4.21
C GLY A 93 6.03 -22.87 3.25
N ALA A 94 5.83 -21.65 2.75
CA ALA A 94 4.83 -21.35 1.73
C ALA A 94 5.38 -21.55 0.30
N LEU A 95 4.50 -21.93 -0.63
CA LEU A 95 4.81 -21.94 -2.06
C LEU A 95 4.70 -20.52 -2.61
N VAL A 96 5.85 -19.88 -2.82
CA VAL A 96 5.96 -18.48 -3.22
C VAL A 96 6.24 -18.38 -4.72
N ASP A 97 5.35 -17.71 -5.46
CA ASP A 97 5.51 -17.42 -6.89
C ASP A 97 5.64 -15.90 -7.09
N VAL A 98 6.78 -15.45 -7.62
CA VAL A 98 7.08 -14.03 -7.79
C VAL A 98 6.81 -13.62 -9.24
N LYS A 99 5.78 -12.80 -9.44
CA LYS A 99 5.41 -12.18 -10.72
C LYS A 99 5.97 -10.76 -10.80
N VAL A 100 6.87 -10.53 -11.74
CA VAL A 100 7.49 -9.22 -11.96
C VAL A 100 6.69 -8.45 -13.00
N THR A 101 6.28 -7.22 -12.66
CA THR A 101 5.54 -6.35 -13.58
C THR A 101 6.49 -5.66 -14.58
N LYS A 102 6.02 -5.45 -15.80
CA LYS A 102 6.78 -4.82 -16.89
C LYS A 102 6.47 -3.33 -17.07
N GLY A 103 5.28 -2.90 -16.68
CA GLY A 103 4.82 -1.53 -16.87
C GLY A 103 3.47 -1.26 -16.20
N GLU A 104 2.93 -0.07 -16.48
CA GLU A 104 1.63 0.36 -15.96
C GLU A 104 0.50 -0.55 -16.44
N GLY A 105 -0.40 -0.90 -15.53
CA GLY A 105 -1.54 -1.79 -15.79
C GLY A 105 -1.18 -3.28 -15.93
N ASP A 106 0.10 -3.65 -15.88
CA ASP A 106 0.51 -5.07 -15.95
C ASP A 106 0.17 -5.81 -14.65
N ALA A 107 0.30 -5.15 -13.49
CA ALA A 107 -0.09 -5.74 -12.20
C ALA A 107 -1.57 -6.13 -12.20
N ARG A 108 -2.40 -5.25 -12.78
CA ARG A 108 -3.83 -5.47 -12.96
C ARG A 108 -4.13 -6.67 -13.86
N LYS A 109 -3.50 -6.74 -15.05
CA LYS A 109 -3.70 -7.86 -15.99
C LYS A 109 -3.27 -9.19 -15.40
N LEU A 110 -2.16 -9.20 -14.67
CA LEU A 110 -1.66 -10.40 -13.98
C LEU A 110 -2.73 -10.94 -13.03
N VAL A 111 -3.30 -10.06 -12.20
CA VAL A 111 -4.34 -10.41 -11.24
C VAL A 111 -5.62 -10.90 -11.92
N GLU A 112 -6.08 -10.18 -12.95
CA GLU A 112 -7.27 -10.57 -13.73
C GLU A 112 -7.08 -11.94 -14.42
N SER A 113 -5.83 -12.31 -14.74
CA SER A 113 -5.50 -13.60 -15.34
C SER A 113 -5.33 -14.76 -14.33
N LEU A 114 -5.37 -14.48 -13.02
CA LEU A 114 -5.21 -15.51 -11.99
C LEU A 114 -6.44 -16.43 -11.95
N LYS A 115 -6.33 -17.59 -12.59
CA LYS A 115 -7.35 -18.65 -12.55
C LYS A 115 -7.13 -19.66 -11.43
N GLU A 116 -5.95 -19.64 -10.82
CA GLU A 116 -5.56 -20.60 -9.80
C GLU A 116 -6.01 -20.15 -8.41
N ARG A 117 -6.38 -21.12 -7.57
CA ARG A 117 -6.66 -20.85 -6.16
C ARG A 117 -5.37 -20.43 -5.45
N VAL A 118 -5.39 -19.24 -4.88
CA VAL A 118 -4.29 -18.66 -4.10
C VAL A 118 -4.77 -18.35 -2.69
N ASP A 119 -3.88 -18.49 -1.71
CA ASP A 119 -4.22 -18.23 -0.31
C ASP A 119 -3.92 -16.78 0.10
N ALA A 120 -2.96 -16.14 -0.55
CA ALA A 120 -2.64 -14.73 -0.34
C ALA A 120 -1.98 -14.11 -1.57
N ILE A 121 -2.22 -12.81 -1.77
CA ILE A 121 -1.48 -11.97 -2.72
C ILE A 121 -0.62 -11.00 -1.93
N VAL A 122 0.64 -10.86 -2.30
CA VAL A 122 1.59 -9.94 -1.67
C VAL A 122 2.02 -8.92 -2.71
N ILE A 123 1.83 -7.64 -2.41
CA ILE A 123 2.14 -6.54 -3.30
C ILE A 123 3.47 -5.94 -2.85
N ALA A 124 4.47 -6.04 -3.73
CA ALA A 124 5.82 -5.54 -3.50
C ALA A 124 6.05 -4.30 -4.38
N GLY A 125 5.74 -3.12 -3.85
CA GLY A 125 5.77 -1.88 -4.61
C GLY A 125 5.35 -0.66 -3.79
N GLY A 126 4.90 0.38 -4.49
CA GLY A 126 4.33 1.59 -3.88
C GLY A 126 2.80 1.65 -4.01
N ASP A 127 2.24 2.79 -3.59
CA ASP A 127 0.78 3.02 -3.56
C ASP A 127 0.09 2.82 -4.92
N GLY A 128 0.76 3.17 -6.03
CA GLY A 128 0.23 2.96 -7.38
C GLY A 128 0.08 1.48 -7.75
N THR A 129 1.08 0.64 -7.44
CA THR A 129 1.01 -0.80 -7.68
C THR A 129 -0.07 -1.45 -6.82
N ILE A 130 -0.25 -0.97 -5.59
CA ILE A 130 -1.32 -1.42 -4.70
C ILE A 130 -2.71 -1.11 -5.32
N SER A 131 -2.90 0.10 -5.83
CA SER A 131 -4.14 0.52 -6.50
C SER A 131 -4.45 -0.32 -7.75
N GLU A 132 -3.45 -0.61 -8.58
CA GLU A 132 -3.62 -1.46 -9.76
C GLU A 132 -4.08 -2.88 -9.41
N VAL A 133 -3.46 -3.50 -8.41
CA VAL A 133 -3.80 -4.85 -7.97
C VAL A 133 -5.20 -4.90 -7.37
N VAL A 134 -5.53 -3.97 -6.47
CA VAL A 134 -6.87 -3.90 -5.85
C VAL A 134 -7.94 -3.65 -6.91
N THR A 135 -7.66 -2.79 -7.89
CA THR A 135 -8.55 -2.56 -9.02
C THR A 135 -8.74 -3.82 -9.87
N GLY A 136 -7.67 -4.55 -10.16
CA GLY A 136 -7.75 -5.84 -10.89
C GLY A 136 -8.54 -6.90 -10.15
N LEU A 137 -8.35 -7.02 -8.84
CA LEU A 137 -9.16 -7.90 -7.99
C LEU A 137 -10.63 -7.47 -8.08
N LEU A 138 -10.96 -6.25 -7.64
CA LEU A 138 -12.36 -5.84 -7.50
C LEU A 138 -13.14 -5.85 -8.83
N ARG A 139 -12.50 -5.57 -9.98
CA ARG A 139 -13.11 -5.73 -11.30
C ARG A 139 -13.27 -7.18 -11.73
N GLY A 140 -12.24 -7.99 -11.54
CA GLY A 140 -12.27 -9.41 -11.93
C GLY A 140 -13.34 -10.21 -11.18
N PHE A 141 -13.76 -9.73 -10.00
CA PHE A 141 -14.71 -10.43 -9.15
C PHE A 141 -16.12 -9.81 -9.08
N ASP A 142 -16.46 -8.80 -9.89
CA ASP A 142 -17.83 -8.30 -9.96
C ASP A 142 -18.83 -9.40 -10.42
N HIS A 143 -18.32 -10.45 -11.08
CA HIS A 143 -19.10 -11.64 -11.46
C HIS A 143 -19.08 -12.79 -10.42
N ASP A 144 -18.09 -12.86 -9.53
CA ASP A 144 -17.91 -13.92 -8.50
C ASP A 144 -17.38 -13.32 -7.17
N CYS A 145 -18.21 -12.47 -6.53
CA CYS A 145 -17.86 -11.63 -5.37
C CYS A 145 -17.42 -12.37 -4.09
N SER A 146 -17.66 -13.68 -3.98
CA SER A 146 -17.42 -14.45 -2.75
C SER A 146 -15.94 -14.74 -2.49
N MET A 147 -15.12 -14.82 -3.55
CA MET A 147 -13.70 -15.19 -3.45
C MET A 147 -12.76 -14.00 -3.35
N ALA A 148 -13.07 -12.90 -4.06
CA ALA A 148 -12.39 -11.61 -4.03
C ALA A 148 -12.18 -11.04 -2.63
N ARG A 149 -13.29 -11.00 -1.89
CA ARG A 149 -13.42 -10.23 -0.66
C ARG A 149 -12.76 -10.93 0.51
N ARG A 150 -12.34 -12.19 0.32
CA ARG A 150 -11.74 -13.04 1.35
C ARG A 150 -10.25 -13.29 1.13
N LEU A 151 -9.69 -12.88 -0.01
CA LEU A 151 -8.28 -13.10 -0.31
C LEU A 151 -7.43 -12.06 0.44
N PRO A 152 -6.64 -12.45 1.45
CA PRO A 152 -5.80 -11.51 2.17
C PRO A 152 -4.72 -10.92 1.26
N ILE A 153 -4.53 -9.61 1.38
CA ILE A 153 -3.52 -8.85 0.64
C ILE A 153 -2.42 -8.43 1.62
N GLY A 154 -1.19 -8.86 1.37
CA GLY A 154 0.01 -8.39 2.05
C GLY A 154 0.63 -7.21 1.32
N ILE A 155 1.15 -6.22 2.05
CA ILE A 155 1.78 -5.03 1.46
C ILE A 155 3.22 -4.95 1.91
N LEU A 156 4.16 -4.93 0.96
CA LEU A 156 5.58 -4.70 1.21
C LEU A 156 5.97 -3.29 0.72
N PRO A 157 6.37 -2.38 1.64
CA PRO A 157 6.61 -0.97 1.33
C PRO A 157 7.93 -0.75 0.57
N LEU A 158 7.96 -1.07 -0.72
CA LEU A 158 9.12 -0.86 -1.59
C LEU A 158 9.04 0.42 -2.43
N GLY A 159 7.93 1.18 -2.32
CA GLY A 159 7.79 2.48 -2.94
C GLY A 159 8.43 3.61 -2.13
N ARG A 160 8.29 4.84 -2.61
CA ARG A 160 8.92 6.01 -1.99
C ARG A 160 8.10 6.61 -0.85
N ASN A 161 6.79 6.77 -1.04
CA ASN A 161 5.92 7.42 -0.05
C ASN A 161 5.20 6.39 0.84
N ASN A 162 4.69 5.31 0.23
CA ASN A 162 4.05 4.17 0.90
C ASN A 162 2.99 4.61 1.93
N HIS A 163 2.10 5.52 1.55
CA HIS A 163 1.09 6.06 2.45
C HIS A 163 0.21 4.97 3.05
N ILE A 164 -0.17 3.97 2.24
CA ILE A 164 -1.00 2.84 2.69
C ILE A 164 -0.25 1.98 3.70
N ALA A 165 1.02 1.68 3.43
CA ALA A 165 1.81 0.86 4.34
C ALA A 165 2.09 1.56 5.68
N ARG A 166 2.29 2.89 5.68
CA ARG A 166 2.41 3.69 6.91
C ARG A 166 1.13 3.68 7.73
N ALA A 167 -0.04 3.73 7.08
CA ALA A 167 -1.32 3.64 7.77
C ALA A 167 -1.50 2.28 8.48
N ILE A 168 -0.96 1.19 7.91
CA ILE A 168 -1.10 -0.17 8.44
C ILE A 168 -0.01 -0.51 9.48
N TYR A 169 1.24 -0.17 9.19
CA TYR A 169 2.39 -0.54 10.03
C TYR A 169 2.83 0.56 11.00
N GLY A 170 2.24 1.77 10.90
CA GLY A 170 2.69 2.98 11.59
C GLY A 170 3.73 3.76 10.79
N ASP A 171 3.89 5.05 11.10
CA ASP A 171 4.92 5.88 10.47
C ASP A 171 6.29 5.48 11.03
N PRO A 172 7.24 5.04 10.19
CA PRO A 172 8.63 4.97 10.59
C PRO A 172 9.17 6.40 10.63
N SER A 173 8.88 7.13 11.70
CA SER A 173 9.45 8.45 11.97
C SER A 173 10.98 8.42 11.82
N ASP A 174 11.54 9.29 10.96
CA ASP A 174 12.97 9.56 10.76
C ASP A 174 13.89 8.46 10.19
N ARG A 175 13.38 7.61 9.28
CA ARG A 175 14.11 6.41 8.84
C ARG A 175 14.73 6.51 7.44
N ASP A 176 15.77 7.34 7.29
CA ASP A 176 16.60 7.39 6.06
C ASP A 176 17.73 6.34 6.05
N GLY A 177 17.90 5.58 7.13
CA GLY A 177 18.97 4.59 7.27
C GLY A 177 18.67 3.23 6.65
N GLN A 178 19.75 2.51 6.29
CA GLN A 178 19.67 1.21 5.66
C GLN A 178 19.11 0.13 6.60
N VAL A 179 19.44 0.19 7.89
CA VAL A 179 19.03 -0.80 8.90
C VAL A 179 17.53 -0.70 9.13
N GLU A 180 17.03 0.52 9.23
CA GLU A 180 15.63 0.87 9.43
C GLU A 180 14.76 0.46 8.24
N THR A 181 15.26 0.67 7.02
CA THR A 181 14.59 0.22 5.80
C THR A 181 14.51 -1.31 5.78
N ALA A 182 15.60 -2.00 6.13
CA ALA A 182 15.63 -3.45 6.23
C ALA A 182 14.66 -3.96 7.30
N GLU A 183 14.61 -3.32 8.47
CA GLU A 183 13.68 -3.65 9.54
C GLU A 183 12.23 -3.47 9.10
N ALA A 184 11.88 -2.35 8.47
CA ALA A 184 10.52 -2.09 8.00
C ALA A 184 10.05 -3.16 6.99
N LEU A 185 10.92 -3.51 6.04
CA LEU A 185 10.63 -4.56 5.05
C LEU A 185 10.56 -5.95 5.68
N ALA A 186 11.49 -6.30 6.55
CA ALA A 186 11.50 -7.60 7.23
C ALA A 186 10.29 -7.76 8.15
N ARG A 187 9.93 -6.72 8.89
CA ARG A 187 8.74 -6.68 9.75
C ARG A 187 7.47 -6.81 8.92
N ALA A 188 7.31 -6.04 7.85
CA ALA A 188 6.16 -6.15 6.94
C ALA A 188 6.06 -7.57 6.36
N THR A 189 7.19 -8.14 5.94
CA THR A 189 7.22 -9.51 5.41
C THR A 189 6.84 -10.55 6.45
N MET A 190 7.34 -10.43 7.67
CA MET A 190 6.91 -11.31 8.77
C MET A 190 5.42 -11.17 9.04
N THR A 191 4.84 -9.97 9.08
CA THR A 191 3.39 -9.84 9.34
C THR A 191 2.54 -10.58 8.32
N VAL A 192 3.01 -10.70 7.06
CA VAL A 192 2.37 -11.50 6.01
C VAL A 192 2.49 -13.02 6.29
N VAL A 193 3.67 -13.46 6.74
CA VAL A 193 3.92 -14.85 7.12
C VAL A 193 3.03 -15.25 8.31
N GLU A 194 3.05 -14.45 9.38
CA GLU A 194 2.36 -14.72 10.64
C GLU A 194 0.84 -14.63 10.53
N GLN A 195 0.30 -13.93 9.53
CA GLN A 195 -1.12 -13.60 9.40
C GLN A 195 -1.71 -12.90 10.65
N ALA A 196 -0.86 -12.32 11.50
CA ALA A 196 -1.22 -11.89 12.84
C ALA A 196 -2.25 -10.74 12.88
N ARG A 197 -2.36 -9.97 11.80
CA ARG A 197 -3.33 -8.87 11.66
C ARG A 197 -3.98 -8.91 10.29
N SER A 198 -5.20 -9.42 10.24
CA SER A 198 -6.09 -9.25 9.09
C SER A 198 -7.19 -8.27 9.50
N SER A 199 -7.14 -7.06 8.96
CA SER A 199 -8.18 -6.04 9.13
C SER A 199 -8.86 -5.79 7.80
N GLU A 200 -10.17 -5.64 7.83
CA GLU A 200 -10.92 -5.17 6.67
C GLU A 200 -10.53 -3.71 6.37
N MET A 201 -10.33 -3.39 5.09
CA MET A 201 -9.98 -2.06 4.64
C MET A 201 -11.02 -1.58 3.63
N ASN A 202 -11.52 -0.37 3.83
CA ASN A 202 -12.45 0.26 2.90
C ASN A 202 -11.71 0.70 1.63
N ALA A 203 -12.37 0.57 0.48
CA ALA A 203 -11.88 1.04 -0.80
C ALA A 203 -12.90 2.02 -1.42
N LEU A 204 -12.39 3.15 -1.92
CA LEU A 204 -13.17 4.13 -2.66
C LEU A 204 -13.23 3.71 -4.13
N CYS A 205 -14.43 3.43 -4.63
CA CYS A 205 -14.66 3.23 -6.04
C CYS A 205 -14.78 4.60 -6.73
N VAL A 206 -14.00 4.78 -7.80
CA VAL A 206 -13.93 6.01 -8.58
C VAL A 206 -14.27 5.68 -10.01
N GLN A 207 -15.23 6.39 -10.57
CA GLN A 207 -15.66 6.19 -11.93
C GLN A 207 -15.51 7.48 -12.70
N VAL A 208 -14.77 7.43 -13.80
CA VAL A 208 -14.63 8.59 -14.70
C VAL A 208 -15.82 8.56 -15.66
N LEU A 209 -16.65 9.59 -15.56
CA LEU A 209 -17.76 9.83 -16.48
C LEU A 209 -17.21 10.56 -17.69
N GLN A 210 -17.41 10.02 -18.89
CA GLN A 210 -17.15 10.75 -20.12
C GLN A 210 -18.33 11.67 -20.38
N GLN A 211 -18.06 12.97 -20.54
CA GLN A 211 -19.07 13.92 -20.97
C GLN A 211 -19.26 13.75 -22.48
N THR A 212 -20.43 13.27 -22.90
CA THR A 212 -20.90 13.46 -24.26
C THR A 212 -21.58 14.82 -24.32
N GLU A 213 -20.93 15.79 -24.98
CA GLU A 213 -21.56 17.06 -25.32
C GLU A 213 -22.67 16.80 -26.34
N THR A 214 -23.91 17.13 -26.00
CA THR A 214 -25.02 17.25 -26.96
C THR A 214 -24.91 18.58 -27.69
N GLU A 215 -25.21 18.58 -29.01
CA GLU A 215 -25.07 19.74 -29.92
C GLU A 215 -25.82 21.01 -29.46
N ASP A 216 -26.76 20.89 -28.52
CA ASP A 216 -27.58 22.00 -27.99
C ASP A 216 -27.04 22.68 -26.72
N GLY A 217 -25.80 22.40 -26.28
CA GLY A 217 -25.17 23.11 -25.16
C GLY A 217 -25.81 22.88 -23.78
N SER A 218 -26.75 21.92 -23.67
CA SER A 218 -27.30 21.46 -22.40
C SER A 218 -26.50 20.26 -21.87
N GLU A 219 -26.20 20.29 -20.57
CA GLU A 219 -25.49 19.20 -19.87
C GLU A 219 -26.40 17.95 -19.85
N ALA A 220 -26.10 16.96 -20.70
CA ALA A 220 -26.80 15.67 -20.65
C ALA A 220 -26.49 14.93 -19.33
N GLU A 221 -27.52 14.35 -18.70
CA GLU A 221 -27.36 13.47 -17.54
C GLU A 221 -26.38 12.32 -17.87
N PRO A 222 -25.39 12.04 -17.01
CA PRO A 222 -24.41 11.00 -17.30
C PRO A 222 -25.10 9.64 -17.44
N SER A 223 -24.94 9.02 -18.61
CA SER A 223 -25.54 7.72 -18.90
C SER A 223 -25.10 6.68 -17.86
N SER A 224 -26.06 5.99 -17.26
CA SER A 224 -25.87 5.06 -16.13
C SER A 224 -25.18 3.74 -16.49
N LEU A 225 -24.85 3.54 -17.76
CA LEU A 225 -24.19 2.35 -18.31
C LEU A 225 -22.77 2.69 -18.80
N VAL A 226 -21.91 3.07 -17.86
CA VAL A 226 -20.49 3.31 -18.13
C VAL A 226 -19.73 1.98 -18.03
N PRO A 227 -18.87 1.64 -19.02
CA PRO A 227 -18.14 0.38 -19.01
C PRO A 227 -17.22 0.23 -17.79
N ASP A 228 -17.09 -0.99 -17.27
CA ASP A 228 -16.24 -1.34 -16.12
C ASP A 228 -14.76 -1.01 -16.34
N SER A 229 -14.36 -0.77 -17.61
CA SER A 229 -13.05 -0.23 -17.96
C SER A 229 -12.70 1.07 -17.23
N ASN A 230 -13.69 1.88 -16.83
CA ASN A 230 -13.48 3.22 -16.27
C ASN A 230 -13.53 3.30 -14.74
N LYS A 231 -13.72 2.18 -14.02
CA LYS A 231 -13.84 2.14 -12.54
C LYS A 231 -12.52 1.81 -11.86
N PHE A 232 -11.86 2.70 -11.14
CA PHE A 232 -10.66 2.35 -10.35
C PHE A 232 -10.92 2.46 -8.86
N TYR A 233 -10.12 1.75 -8.06
CA TYR A 233 -10.31 1.67 -6.62
C TYR A 233 -9.12 2.27 -5.89
N ALA A 234 -9.38 3.23 -5.01
CA ALA A 234 -8.37 3.87 -4.17
C ALA A 234 -8.54 3.42 -2.71
N LEU A 235 -7.43 3.10 -2.04
CA LEU A 235 -7.43 2.67 -0.64
C LEU A 235 -7.19 3.81 0.37
N HIS A 236 -6.67 4.94 -0.07
CA HIS A 236 -6.30 6.04 0.83
C HIS A 236 -6.98 7.35 0.47
N SER A 237 -6.64 7.91 -0.68
CA SER A 237 -7.17 9.20 -1.09
C SER A 237 -7.05 9.45 -2.59
N ILE A 238 -7.93 10.30 -3.11
CA ILE A 238 -7.78 10.97 -4.39
C ILE A 238 -7.36 12.40 -4.14
N GLU A 239 -6.33 12.85 -4.83
CA GLU A 239 -5.81 14.20 -4.74
C GLU A 239 -5.86 14.86 -6.12
N TRP A 240 -6.41 16.06 -6.17
CA TRP A 240 -6.48 16.86 -7.37
C TRP A 240 -6.15 18.30 -7.06
N GLY A 241 -5.18 18.87 -7.78
CA GLY A 241 -4.82 20.26 -7.60
C GLY A 241 -3.39 20.59 -8.01
N ASN A 242 -3.05 21.84 -7.80
CA ASN A 242 -1.82 22.45 -8.23
C ASN A 242 -0.59 22.02 -7.42
N LEU A 243 -0.72 21.88 -6.09
CA LEU A 243 0.38 21.42 -5.25
C LEU A 243 0.69 19.96 -5.58
N LYS A 244 -0.34 19.13 -5.81
CA LYS A 244 -0.15 17.77 -6.32
C LYS A 244 0.59 17.76 -7.66
N ASN A 245 0.19 18.60 -8.61
CA ASN A 245 0.87 18.71 -9.91
C ASN A 245 2.35 19.14 -9.77
N ALA A 246 2.64 20.05 -8.85
CA ALA A 246 4.02 20.43 -8.52
C ALA A 246 4.80 19.23 -7.96
N GLN A 247 4.22 18.45 -7.04
CA GLN A 247 4.85 17.23 -6.51
C GLN A 247 5.19 16.22 -7.60
N THR A 248 4.34 16.03 -8.61
CA THR A 248 4.61 15.11 -9.72
C THR A 248 5.84 15.54 -10.54
N LYS A 249 6.07 16.85 -10.66
CA LYS A 249 7.25 17.42 -11.33
C LYS A 249 8.51 17.40 -10.47
N ARG A 250 8.41 17.10 -9.17
CA ARG A 250 9.55 17.07 -8.23
C ARG A 250 10.74 16.33 -8.84
N ASP A 251 10.52 15.14 -9.39
CA ASP A 251 11.60 14.32 -9.94
C ASP A 251 12.32 14.89 -11.17
N LYS A 252 11.73 15.84 -11.89
CA LYS A 252 12.40 16.57 -12.97
C LYS A 252 13.53 17.46 -12.45
N TYR A 253 13.38 18.00 -11.24
CA TYR A 253 14.37 18.88 -10.60
C TYR A 253 15.44 18.11 -9.82
N TRP A 254 15.96 17.01 -10.38
CA TRP A 254 16.96 16.16 -9.72
C TRP A 254 18.27 16.91 -9.42
N TYR A 255 18.61 17.92 -10.22
CA TYR A 255 19.83 18.73 -10.11
C TYR A 255 19.84 19.71 -8.93
N LEU A 256 18.68 19.98 -8.29
CA LEU A 256 18.56 20.89 -7.15
C LEU A 256 18.94 20.25 -5.80
N GLY A 257 19.33 18.97 -5.80
CA GLY A 257 19.80 18.25 -4.62
C GLY A 257 18.84 18.35 -3.42
N PRO A 258 19.31 18.79 -2.22
CA PRO A 258 18.49 18.86 -1.02
C PRO A 258 17.42 19.97 -1.05
N LEU A 259 17.57 20.98 -1.92
CA LEU A 259 16.58 22.07 -2.06
C LEU A 259 15.42 21.69 -2.97
N LYS A 260 15.52 20.58 -3.71
CA LYS A 260 14.50 20.02 -4.59
C LYS A 260 13.07 20.07 -4.01
N PRO A 261 12.76 19.58 -2.79
CA PRO A 261 11.40 19.62 -2.25
C PRO A 261 10.85 21.04 -2.13
N TYR A 262 11.66 22.04 -1.77
CA TYR A 262 11.22 23.42 -1.57
C TYR A 262 11.11 24.18 -2.91
N LEU A 263 12.14 24.09 -3.74
CA LEU A 263 12.21 24.81 -5.01
C LEU A 263 11.21 24.30 -6.05
N THR A 264 10.80 23.03 -5.97
CA THR A 264 9.73 22.50 -6.84
C THR A 264 8.43 23.29 -6.65
N TYR A 265 8.06 23.59 -5.40
CA TYR A 265 6.88 24.42 -5.10
C TYR A 265 7.13 25.88 -5.42
N ALA A 266 8.32 26.42 -5.18
CA ALA A 266 8.61 27.81 -5.55
C ALA A 266 8.46 28.04 -7.06
N PHE A 267 9.02 27.15 -7.89
CA PHE A 267 8.97 27.29 -9.35
C PHE A 267 7.59 27.00 -9.96
N ASN A 268 6.81 26.09 -9.37
CA ASN A 268 5.49 25.74 -9.89
C ASN A 268 4.34 26.44 -9.14
N GLY A 269 4.62 27.12 -8.04
CA GLY A 269 3.63 27.73 -7.14
C GLY A 269 3.35 29.21 -7.40
N LEU A 270 4.17 29.87 -8.23
CA LEU A 270 4.04 31.31 -8.52
C LEU A 270 2.93 31.64 -9.53
N SER A 271 2.33 30.64 -10.18
CA SER A 271 1.28 30.82 -11.20
C SER A 271 0.11 29.85 -10.97
N LEU A 272 -0.46 29.86 -9.76
CA LEU A 272 -1.53 28.92 -9.40
C LEU A 272 -2.90 29.57 -9.45
N ASP A 273 -3.64 29.31 -10.52
CA ASP A 273 -5.07 29.56 -10.57
C ASP A 273 -5.82 28.64 -9.60
N GLN A 274 -6.86 29.17 -8.95
CA GLN A 274 -7.69 28.36 -8.07
C GLN A 274 -8.47 27.32 -8.89
N VAL A 275 -8.46 26.07 -8.43
CA VAL A 275 -9.27 25.02 -8.99
C VAL A 275 -10.70 25.21 -8.49
N LYS A 276 -11.61 25.48 -9.43
CA LYS A 276 -13.05 25.58 -9.17
C LYS A 276 -13.71 24.26 -9.53
N ALA A 277 -14.46 23.70 -8.59
CA ALA A 277 -15.12 22.42 -8.74
C ALA A 277 -16.56 22.49 -8.25
N ARG A 278 -17.49 21.89 -9.00
CA ARG A 278 -18.86 21.61 -8.55
C ARG A 278 -18.88 20.21 -7.93
N VAL A 279 -19.07 20.14 -6.62
CA VAL A 279 -19.13 18.88 -5.88
C VAL A 279 -20.58 18.55 -5.57
N LEU A 280 -21.03 17.39 -6.05
CA LEU A 280 -22.30 16.78 -5.68
C LEU A 280 -22.02 15.69 -4.66
N TYR A 281 -22.67 15.72 -3.50
CA TYR A 281 -22.45 14.75 -2.44
C TYR A 281 -23.75 14.41 -1.71
N SER A 282 -23.79 13.24 -1.10
CA SER A 282 -24.87 12.82 -0.21
C SER A 282 -24.34 12.67 1.22
N ALA A 283 -25.24 12.80 2.21
CA ALA A 283 -24.88 12.60 3.61
C ALA A 283 -24.58 11.12 3.89
N PRO A 284 -23.62 10.80 4.78
CA PRO A 284 -23.29 9.42 5.11
C PRO A 284 -24.51 8.72 5.74
N CYS A 285 -24.85 7.53 5.23
CA CYS A 285 -25.92 6.71 5.75
C CYS A 285 -25.33 5.47 6.43
N SER A 286 -25.72 5.21 7.68
CA SER A 286 -25.30 4.02 8.44
C SER A 286 -25.96 2.72 7.95
N GLY A 287 -26.83 2.81 6.94
CA GLY A 287 -27.61 1.73 6.34
C GLY A 287 -29.11 1.96 6.51
N CYS A 288 -29.85 1.95 5.40
CA CYS A 288 -31.32 2.04 5.37
C CYS A 288 -31.86 1.14 4.26
N LYS A 289 -33.18 0.97 4.19
CA LYS A 289 -33.85 0.16 3.14
C LYS A 289 -33.43 0.53 1.71
N GLN A 290 -33.04 1.78 1.46
CA GLN A 290 -32.75 2.32 0.13
C GLN A 290 -31.29 2.14 -0.31
N CYS A 291 -30.32 2.12 0.62
CA CYS A 291 -28.90 1.91 0.31
C CYS A 291 -28.40 0.51 0.72
N TYR A 292 -29.12 -0.18 1.59
CA TYR A 292 -28.72 -1.50 2.08
C TYR A 292 -28.97 -2.55 1.00
N THR A 293 -27.90 -3.20 0.58
CA THR A 293 -27.98 -4.41 -0.24
C THR A 293 -27.72 -5.61 0.67
N LYS A 294 -28.67 -6.56 0.75
CA LYS A 294 -28.51 -7.79 1.55
C LYS A 294 -27.39 -8.64 0.96
N ARG A 295 -26.25 -8.71 1.65
CA ARG A 295 -25.06 -9.47 1.24
C ARG A 295 -25.12 -10.90 1.78
N SER A 296 -25.56 -11.86 0.97
CA SER A 296 -25.57 -13.29 1.32
C SER A 296 -24.20 -13.96 1.23
N ASP A 297 -23.20 -13.27 0.68
CA ASP A 297 -21.83 -13.69 0.42
C ASP A 297 -20.88 -13.56 1.63
N VAL A 298 -21.24 -12.76 2.63
CA VAL A 298 -20.47 -12.59 3.88
C VAL A 298 -20.97 -13.57 4.94
N ARG A 299 -20.70 -14.86 4.77
CA ARG A 299 -20.70 -15.82 5.88
C ARG A 299 -19.34 -15.76 6.55
N ILE A 300 -19.26 -15.09 7.69
CA ILE A 300 -18.16 -15.24 8.64
C ILE A 300 -18.37 -16.61 9.29
N GLU A 301 -17.81 -17.68 8.72
CA GLU A 301 -17.66 -18.92 9.47
C GLU A 301 -16.41 -18.77 10.33
N PRO A 302 -16.53 -18.63 11.67
CA PRO A 302 -15.36 -18.72 12.52
C PRO A 302 -14.75 -20.12 12.28
N LYS A 303 -13.44 -20.19 12.01
CA LYS A 303 -12.70 -21.45 11.98
C LYS A 303 -12.79 -22.09 13.37
N LYS A 304 -13.84 -22.87 13.62
CA LYS A 304 -14.01 -23.61 14.88
C LYS A 304 -13.04 -24.78 14.86
N GLN A 305 -12.05 -24.75 15.73
CA GLN A 305 -11.23 -25.94 16.02
C GLN A 305 -12.11 -26.97 16.74
N TRP A 306 -11.89 -28.26 16.52
CA TRP A 306 -12.80 -29.33 16.97
C TRP A 306 -13.04 -29.35 18.50
N PHE A 307 -12.10 -28.84 19.29
CA PHE A 307 -12.21 -28.70 20.74
C PHE A 307 -12.99 -27.44 21.20
N GLU A 308 -13.20 -26.43 20.35
CA GLU A 308 -14.05 -25.27 20.67
C GLU A 308 -15.55 -25.60 20.70
N LYS A 309 -15.95 -26.82 20.30
CA LYS A 309 -17.31 -27.33 20.53
C LYS A 309 -17.62 -27.61 22.01
N PHE A 310 -16.59 -27.81 22.84
CA PHE A 310 -16.75 -28.16 24.25
C PHE A 310 -16.63 -26.97 25.20
N VAL A 311 -16.23 -25.80 24.70
CA VAL A 311 -16.18 -24.56 25.47
C VAL A 311 -17.27 -23.63 24.96
N THR A 312 -18.40 -23.59 25.66
CA THR A 312 -19.43 -22.57 25.47
C THR A 312 -18.87 -21.22 25.95
N LYS A 313 -18.07 -20.55 25.12
CA LYS A 313 -17.91 -19.11 25.27
C LYS A 313 -19.25 -18.49 24.89
N ASN A 314 -19.82 -17.71 25.80
CA ASN A 314 -20.88 -16.74 25.52
C ASN A 314 -20.35 -15.75 24.47
N THR A 315 -20.36 -16.14 23.20
CA THR A 315 -20.35 -15.17 22.11
C THR A 315 -21.69 -14.48 22.19
N ALA A 316 -21.71 -13.29 22.79
CA ALA A 316 -22.84 -12.39 22.65
C ALA A 316 -23.13 -12.30 21.14
N ASP A 317 -24.27 -12.86 20.72
CA ASP A 317 -24.76 -12.76 19.36
C ASP A 317 -24.77 -11.27 18.99
N VAL A 318 -23.91 -10.88 18.06
CA VAL A 318 -23.95 -9.55 17.47
C VAL A 318 -25.28 -9.49 16.73
N LYS A 319 -26.32 -8.95 17.39
CA LYS A 319 -27.67 -8.79 16.81
C LYS A 319 -27.51 -8.12 15.44
N SER A 320 -27.73 -8.89 14.38
CA SER A 320 -27.69 -8.37 13.01
C SER A 320 -28.75 -7.28 12.89
N LYS A 321 -28.32 -6.03 12.66
CA LYS A 321 -29.25 -4.91 12.46
C LYS A 321 -30.08 -5.17 11.20
N ASN A 322 -31.40 -5.18 11.34
CA ASN A 322 -32.31 -5.31 10.20
C ASN A 322 -32.48 -3.96 9.50
N TYR A 323 -31.58 -3.66 8.56
CA TYR A 323 -31.57 -2.40 7.80
C TYR A 323 -32.81 -2.20 6.92
N ALA A 324 -33.56 -3.27 6.62
CA ALA A 324 -34.83 -3.20 5.88
C ALA A 324 -35.93 -2.40 6.60
N LEU A 325 -35.82 -2.24 7.92
CA LEU A 325 -36.77 -1.50 8.76
C LEU A 325 -36.35 -0.05 9.02
N ILE A 326 -35.14 0.33 8.61
CA ILE A 326 -34.60 1.67 8.84
C ILE A 326 -34.91 2.50 7.59
N GLU A 327 -35.74 3.53 7.75
CA GLU A 327 -36.01 4.52 6.73
C GLU A 327 -35.15 5.76 6.97
N ASN A 328 -34.51 6.27 5.92
CA ASN A 328 -33.73 7.50 5.99
C ASN A 328 -34.08 8.36 4.78
N ALA A 329 -34.89 9.39 5.01
CA ALA A 329 -35.34 10.33 3.98
C ALA A 329 -34.21 11.16 3.37
N GLN A 330 -33.06 11.28 4.05
CA GLN A 330 -31.88 12.00 3.53
C GLN A 330 -30.94 11.08 2.73
N CYS A 331 -31.21 9.77 2.70
CA CYS A 331 -30.38 8.81 1.98
C CYS A 331 -30.57 8.98 0.47
N GLY A 332 -29.48 9.27 -0.25
CA GLY A 332 -29.50 9.46 -1.71
C GLY A 332 -29.90 10.88 -2.14
N VAL A 333 -30.21 11.79 -1.22
CA VAL A 333 -30.41 13.21 -1.54
C VAL A 333 -29.06 13.82 -1.91
N LEU A 334 -28.98 14.38 -3.11
CA LEU A 334 -27.78 15.05 -3.62
C LEU A 334 -27.78 16.52 -3.21
N ASN A 335 -26.74 16.91 -2.48
CA ASN A 335 -26.43 18.29 -2.18
C ASN A 335 -25.33 18.80 -3.12
N GLN A 336 -25.42 20.06 -3.50
CA GLN A 336 -24.42 20.71 -4.34
C GLN A 336 -23.60 21.72 -3.54
N ARG A 337 -22.28 21.73 -3.78
CA ARG A 337 -21.38 22.76 -3.27
C ARG A 337 -20.40 23.18 -4.36
N LEU A 338 -20.29 24.48 -4.58
CA LEU A 338 -19.22 25.06 -5.38
C LEU A 338 -18.01 25.29 -4.48
N VAL A 339 -16.86 24.72 -4.86
CA VAL A 339 -15.62 24.81 -4.10
C VAL A 339 -14.57 25.49 -4.97
N SER A 340 -13.87 26.47 -4.42
CA SER A 340 -12.68 27.08 -5.01
C SER A 340 -11.52 26.86 -4.05
N SER A 341 -10.52 26.08 -4.45
CA SER A 341 -9.36 25.73 -3.62
C SER A 341 -8.10 25.58 -4.49
N MET A 342 -6.92 25.61 -3.88
CA MET A 342 -5.68 25.26 -4.58
C MET A 342 -5.57 23.76 -4.85
N ASP A 343 -5.94 22.96 -3.83
CA ASP A 343 -5.96 21.50 -3.87
C ASP A 343 -7.23 20.97 -3.22
N MET A 344 -7.69 19.83 -3.72
CA MET A 344 -8.79 19.03 -3.20
C MET A 344 -8.30 17.62 -2.92
N ARG A 345 -8.64 17.09 -1.75
CA ARG A 345 -8.36 15.72 -1.36
C ARG A 345 -9.64 15.07 -0.86
N VAL A 346 -9.94 13.88 -1.37
CA VAL A 346 -11.02 13.01 -0.88
C VAL A 346 -10.37 11.78 -0.28
N THR A 347 -10.55 11.56 1.02
CA THR A 347 -9.98 10.43 1.78
C THR A 347 -11.05 9.43 2.17
N VAL A 348 -10.64 8.17 2.41
CA VAL A 348 -11.50 7.06 2.85
C VAL A 348 -11.49 6.89 4.36
#